data_AF-A0A9P8H8S4-F1
#
_entry.id   AF-A0A9P8H8S4-F1
#
_cell.length_a   1.000
_cell.length_b   1.000
_cell.length_c   1.000
_cell.angle_alpha   90.00
_cell.angle_beta   90.00
_cell.angle_gamma   90.00
#
_symmetry.space_group_name_H-M   'P 1'
#
loop_
_entity.id
_entity.type
_entity.pdbx_description
1 polymer ?
#
loop_
_entity_poly.entity_id
_entity_poly.type
_entity_poly.pdbx_seq_one_letter_code
_entity_poly.pdbx_strand_id
1 'polypeptide(L)'
;MSAYQRWYYKKRDDPIWWREYLDSKRPRTKEYLDNMKRTGRYAQLKETGLANKREAFEWKTHLPVVYPERVRKTCSTCHAYHAHGARLWWQDLHDPDKFVCQICYTKNGIAAAMPKGHEDFVMGSGKWPKPYDFKQGAKSSPEPKHQIQSSTASETMRGYCCPTSIYNLPFGLRFCTTMNITSTRCSHEEYLEATYAHQKETGGRHIPLFDILKELFQDTIQPDEAATRLSSFIFLDDDVSSLYSGVLSTIIGAAQELSETGNLEKLANLVLALSRLLDVRNQSSETLHLCFNLKAHDIAPGQVLKVDDGKIWSQLPGFATDLGDCPTAYINDGVPEHIAEQQWTNQNTFAANLIHSSSDSPCSFDFLYQFAFRVIADSLEWDARTVEGMDSLHSLRAAMRWIEIAGDEVWERTRTNGGWTVAGPLWYEEWERQGSDDEGSDAHNSVTPARWLWWAKRLHELAESNMIDEEAKTMAGASAHKMREYQDESDVGSRDNDDCFLTCIVDYDVARAWLEVLQVEIVVVRVTVSGLAVVPVLPAMVGENVGG
;
A
#
# COMPACT_ATOMS: atom_id res chain seq x y z
N MET A 1 -26.56 -18.68 -6.37
CA MET A 1 -26.00 -18.55 -5.01
C MET A 1 -24.68 -19.31 -4.94
N SER A 2 -23.59 -18.61 -4.64
CA SER A 2 -22.26 -19.22 -4.48
C SER A 2 -22.21 -20.19 -3.29
N ALA A 3 -21.15 -21.00 -3.19
CA ALA A 3 -20.90 -21.82 -2.00
C ALA A 3 -20.81 -20.93 -0.75
N TYR A 4 -20.19 -19.75 -0.86
CA TYR A 4 -20.18 -18.68 0.15
C TYR A 4 -21.59 -18.21 0.53
N GLN A 5 -22.43 -17.83 -0.43
CA GLN A 5 -23.79 -17.39 -0.11
C GLN A 5 -24.57 -18.52 0.57
N ARG A 6 -24.42 -19.77 0.13
CA ARG A 6 -25.07 -20.93 0.78
C ARG A 6 -24.56 -21.18 2.19
N TRP A 7 -23.25 -21.10 2.41
CA TRP A 7 -22.64 -21.29 3.73
C TRP A 7 -22.97 -20.12 4.67
N TYR A 8 -22.82 -18.88 4.20
CA TYR A 8 -23.11 -17.65 4.94
C TYR A 8 -24.59 -17.54 5.28
N TYR A 9 -25.52 -17.75 4.34
CA TYR A 9 -26.94 -17.75 4.67
C TYR A 9 -27.31 -18.91 5.62
N LYS A 10 -26.66 -20.07 5.50
CA LYS A 10 -26.83 -21.21 6.42
C LYS A 10 -26.27 -20.92 7.82
N LYS A 11 -25.20 -20.15 7.94
CA LYS A 11 -24.56 -19.78 9.23
C LYS A 11 -25.11 -18.51 9.86
N ARG A 12 -25.63 -17.59 9.05
CA ARG A 12 -26.33 -16.39 9.51
C ARG A 12 -27.61 -16.72 10.28
N ASP A 13 -28.28 -17.79 9.88
CA ASP A 13 -29.50 -18.27 10.52
C ASP A 13 -29.20 -19.33 11.61
N ASP A 14 -27.92 -19.61 11.91
CA ASP A 14 -27.45 -20.50 12.98
C ASP A 14 -27.24 -19.68 14.28
N PRO A 15 -28.18 -19.72 15.25
CA PRO A 15 -28.13 -18.87 16.45
C PRO A 15 -27.00 -19.27 17.41
N ILE A 16 -26.44 -20.47 17.30
CA ILE A 16 -25.31 -20.92 18.12
C ILE A 16 -24.03 -20.31 17.55
N TRP A 17 -23.82 -20.45 16.24
CA TRP A 17 -22.66 -19.85 15.57
C TRP A 17 -22.63 -18.33 15.73
N TRP A 18 -23.78 -17.66 15.58
CA TRP A 18 -23.86 -16.21 15.77
C TRP A 18 -23.54 -15.79 17.21
N ARG A 19 -23.93 -16.58 18.20
CA ARG A 19 -23.61 -16.34 19.61
C ARG A 19 -22.12 -16.53 19.87
N GLU A 20 -21.52 -17.61 19.37
CA GLU A 20 -20.08 -17.87 19.47
C GLU A 20 -19.24 -16.81 18.75
N TYR A 21 -19.70 -16.34 17.59
CA TYR A 21 -19.09 -15.26 16.85
C TYR A 21 -19.14 -13.93 17.63
N LEU A 22 -20.28 -13.58 18.20
CA LEU A 22 -20.40 -12.39 19.05
C LEU A 22 -19.58 -12.52 20.34
N ASP A 23 -19.55 -13.71 20.94
CA ASP A 23 -18.78 -14.00 22.15
C ASP A 23 -17.27 -13.99 21.87
N SER A 24 -16.79 -14.35 20.68
CA SER A 24 -15.37 -14.24 20.31
C SER A 24 -14.92 -12.79 20.04
N LYS A 25 -15.85 -11.90 19.65
CA LYS A 25 -15.56 -10.46 19.49
C LYS A 25 -15.74 -9.66 20.80
N ARG A 26 -16.41 -10.19 21.83
CA ARG A 26 -16.57 -9.56 23.16
C ARG A 26 -15.24 -9.30 23.90
N PRO A 27 -14.26 -10.22 23.93
CA PRO A 27 -12.96 -9.99 24.56
C PRO A 27 -12.22 -8.78 23.99
N ARG A 28 -12.15 -8.67 22.65
CA ARG A 28 -11.49 -7.54 21.97
C ARG A 28 -12.19 -6.21 22.26
N THR A 29 -13.52 -6.22 22.38
CA THR A 29 -14.28 -5.02 22.74
C THR A 29 -14.07 -4.63 24.20
N LYS A 30 -13.96 -5.61 25.10
CA LYS A 30 -13.71 -5.40 26.52
C LYS A 30 -12.29 -4.88 26.77
N GLU A 31 -11.30 -5.45 26.10
CA GLU A 31 -9.90 -5.01 26.18
C GLU A 31 -9.70 -3.61 25.61
N TYR A 32 -10.31 -3.28 24.47
CA TYR A 32 -10.35 -1.92 23.94
C TYR A 32 -11.02 -0.93 24.90
N LEU A 33 -12.15 -1.32 25.51
CA LEU A 33 -12.85 -0.50 26.51
C LEU A 33 -12.04 -0.35 27.80
N ASP A 34 -11.34 -1.39 28.24
CA ASP A 34 -10.53 -1.37 29.45
C ASP A 34 -9.21 -0.61 29.22
N ASN A 35 -8.66 -0.63 28.01
CA ASN A 35 -7.55 0.22 27.57
C ASN A 35 -8.00 1.69 27.48
N MET A 36 -9.19 1.97 26.96
CA MET A 36 -9.78 3.33 26.98
C MET A 36 -10.08 3.83 28.41
N LYS A 37 -10.42 2.94 29.35
CA LYS A 37 -10.58 3.29 30.77
C LYS A 37 -9.22 3.55 31.43
N ARG A 38 -8.21 2.72 31.18
CA ARG A 38 -6.84 2.87 31.71
C ARG A 38 -6.16 4.16 31.24
N THR A 39 -6.36 4.53 29.98
CA THR A 39 -5.78 5.75 29.39
C THR A 39 -6.51 7.04 29.79
N GLY A 40 -7.55 6.96 30.63
CA GLY A 40 -8.33 8.13 31.07
C GLY A 40 -9.20 8.75 29.97
N ARG A 41 -9.11 8.31 28.71
CA ARG A 41 -9.91 8.84 27.57
C ARG A 41 -11.41 8.61 27.77
N TYR A 42 -11.79 7.50 28.40
CA TYR A 42 -13.19 7.22 28.74
C TYR A 42 -13.71 8.13 29.85
N ALA A 43 -12.88 8.48 30.84
CA ALA A 43 -13.22 9.44 31.89
C ALA A 43 -13.34 10.85 31.31
N GLN A 44 -12.45 11.26 30.40
CA GLN A 44 -12.52 12.57 29.73
C GLN A 44 -13.76 12.75 28.85
N LEU A 45 -14.24 11.68 28.18
CA LEU A 45 -15.49 11.68 27.42
C LEU A 45 -16.76 11.69 28.31
N LYS A 46 -16.68 11.10 29.50
CA LYS A 46 -17.80 10.99 30.44
C LYS A 46 -17.91 12.18 31.41
N GLU A 47 -16.77 12.74 31.83
CA GLU A 47 -16.67 13.90 32.75
C GLU A 47 -16.90 15.24 32.06
N THR A 48 -16.66 15.36 30.75
CA THR A 48 -16.92 16.63 30.03
C THR A 48 -18.41 16.97 29.87
N GLY A 49 -19.32 16.05 30.22
CA GLY A 49 -20.77 16.23 30.10
C GLY A 49 -21.23 16.50 28.67
N LEU A 50 -20.37 16.22 27.67
CA LEU A 50 -20.52 16.72 26.30
C LEU A 50 -21.63 15.98 25.53
N ALA A 51 -21.94 14.73 25.90
CA ALA A 51 -23.11 14.01 25.39
C ALA A 51 -24.42 14.76 25.71
N ASN A 52 -24.48 15.45 26.86
CA ASN A 52 -25.64 16.24 27.30
C ASN A 52 -25.57 17.70 26.82
N LYS A 53 -24.51 18.11 26.09
CA LYS A 53 -24.33 19.48 25.59
C LYS A 53 -24.55 19.62 24.08
N ARG A 54 -24.90 18.55 23.37
CA ARG A 54 -25.17 18.61 21.91
C ARG A 54 -26.41 19.46 21.58
N GLU A 55 -27.41 19.41 22.46
CA GLU A 55 -28.60 20.26 22.42
C GLU A 55 -28.29 21.72 22.76
N ALA A 56 -27.12 22.00 23.36
CA ALA A 56 -26.69 23.36 23.69
C ALA A 56 -26.04 24.09 22.51
N PHE A 57 -25.83 23.41 21.37
CA PHE A 57 -25.35 24.05 20.14
C PHE A 57 -26.52 24.42 19.24
N GLU A 58 -26.44 25.58 18.61
CA GLU A 58 -27.44 26.02 17.63
C GLU A 58 -27.15 25.39 16.26
N TRP A 59 -27.71 24.21 16.03
CA TRP A 59 -27.60 23.51 14.76
C TRP A 59 -28.42 24.20 13.66
N LYS A 60 -27.88 24.19 12.43
CA LYS A 60 -28.49 24.89 11.29
C LYS A 60 -29.71 24.16 10.72
N THR A 61 -29.57 22.84 10.52
CA THR A 61 -30.55 22.04 9.77
C THR A 61 -30.92 20.74 10.45
N HIS A 62 -29.98 20.07 11.12
CA HIS A 62 -30.20 18.76 11.73
C HIS A 62 -29.54 18.65 13.11
N LEU A 63 -30.15 17.87 14.00
CA LEU A 63 -29.59 17.52 15.31
C LEU A 63 -28.86 16.17 15.25
N PRO A 64 -27.65 16.06 15.82
CA PRO A 64 -26.96 14.77 15.93
C PRO A 64 -27.57 13.92 17.04
N VAL A 65 -28.27 12.86 16.66
CA VAL A 65 -28.84 11.86 17.57
C VAL A 65 -27.91 10.66 17.63
N VAL A 66 -27.39 10.36 18.83
CA VAL A 66 -26.56 9.17 19.04
C VAL A 66 -27.29 8.15 19.91
N TYR A 67 -27.46 6.97 19.35
CA TYR A 67 -28.06 5.84 20.02
C TYR A 67 -26.99 5.00 20.75
N PRO A 68 -27.34 4.40 21.91
CA PRO A 68 -26.45 3.51 22.62
C PRO A 68 -26.06 2.30 21.76
N GLU A 69 -27.01 1.79 20.98
CA GLU A 69 -26.85 0.68 20.04
C GLU A 69 -27.02 1.13 18.58
N ARG A 70 -26.66 0.29 17.61
CA ARG A 70 -26.88 0.60 16.19
C ARG A 70 -28.37 0.52 15.88
N VAL A 71 -28.96 1.64 15.45
CA VAL A 71 -30.37 1.71 15.06
C VAL A 71 -30.49 1.76 13.54
N ARG A 72 -31.43 0.98 13.00
CA ARG A 72 -31.76 1.00 11.58
C ARG A 72 -32.74 2.14 11.29
N LYS A 73 -32.35 3.03 10.39
CA LYS A 73 -33.20 4.06 9.81
C LYS A 73 -32.93 4.12 8.31
N THR A 74 -33.84 4.73 7.56
CA THR A 74 -33.67 5.00 6.13
C THR A 74 -33.24 6.45 5.99
N CYS A 75 -32.13 6.69 5.29
CA CYS A 75 -31.66 8.05 5.03
C CYS A 75 -32.65 8.77 4.11
N SER A 76 -33.15 9.95 4.48
CA SER A 76 -34.09 10.72 3.66
C SER A 76 -33.47 11.28 2.38
N THR A 77 -32.15 11.48 2.33
CA THR A 77 -31.43 11.99 1.15
C THR A 77 -31.06 10.90 0.13
N CYS A 78 -30.30 9.87 0.53
CA CYS A 78 -29.85 8.84 -0.41
C CYS A 78 -30.78 7.61 -0.46
N HIS A 79 -31.80 7.56 0.39
CA HIS A 79 -32.69 6.39 0.56
C HIS A 79 -31.97 5.09 0.91
N ALA A 80 -30.66 5.16 1.23
CA ALA A 80 -29.88 4.00 1.59
C ALA A 80 -30.35 3.45 2.93
N TYR A 81 -30.51 2.13 2.94
CA TYR A 81 -30.78 1.35 4.13
C TYR A 81 -29.45 0.81 4.66
N HIS A 82 -29.01 1.31 5.83
CA HIS A 82 -27.84 0.74 6.48
C HIS A 82 -28.23 -0.60 7.11
N ALA A 83 -27.92 -1.72 6.44
CA ALA A 83 -28.29 -3.08 6.86
C ALA A 83 -27.87 -3.44 8.30
N HIS A 84 -26.76 -2.84 8.76
CA HIS A 84 -26.23 -3.01 10.11
C HIS A 84 -26.60 -1.89 11.09
N GLY A 85 -27.42 -0.92 10.66
CA GLY A 85 -27.75 0.29 11.40
C GLY A 85 -26.56 1.23 11.61
N ALA A 86 -26.83 2.43 12.12
CA ALA A 86 -25.82 3.38 12.54
C ALA A 86 -26.09 3.85 13.97
N ARG A 87 -25.03 4.19 14.71
CA ARG A 87 -25.16 4.78 16.06
C ARG A 87 -25.42 6.27 15.99
N LEU A 88 -24.92 6.97 14.97
CA LEU A 88 -25.11 8.40 14.75
C LEU A 88 -26.05 8.62 13.57
N TRP A 89 -27.08 9.43 13.80
CA TRP A 89 -28.02 9.88 12.78
C TRP A 89 -28.24 11.39 12.92
N TRP A 90 -28.55 12.04 11.80
CA TRP A 90 -28.87 13.47 11.76
C TRP A 90 -30.37 13.64 11.59
N GLN A 91 -31.05 14.07 12.66
CA GLN A 91 -32.51 14.27 12.66
C GLN A 91 -32.82 15.67 12.15
N ASP A 92 -33.73 15.79 11.19
CA ASP A 92 -34.15 17.09 10.66
C ASP A 92 -34.84 17.93 11.75
N LEU A 93 -34.50 19.22 11.83
CA LEU A 93 -35.05 20.14 12.84
C LEU A 93 -36.54 20.46 12.62
N HIS A 94 -37.01 20.39 11.38
CA HIS A 94 -38.38 20.70 10.99
C HIS A 94 -39.26 19.44 10.91
N ASP A 95 -38.65 18.29 10.63
CA ASP A 95 -39.35 17.01 10.50
C ASP A 95 -38.67 15.90 11.35
N PRO A 96 -39.16 15.67 12.58
CA PRO A 96 -38.56 14.71 13.51
C PRO A 96 -38.50 13.26 12.99
N ASP A 97 -39.31 12.91 11.99
CA ASP A 97 -39.33 11.56 11.42
C ASP A 97 -38.27 11.39 10.30
N LYS A 98 -37.66 12.47 9.84
CA LYS A 98 -36.60 12.44 8.82
C LYS A 98 -35.22 12.36 9.44
N PHE A 99 -34.46 11.38 8.97
CA PHE A 99 -33.08 11.17 9.38
C PHE A 99 -32.17 11.08 8.16
N VAL A 100 -30.98 11.68 8.26
CA VAL A 100 -29.94 11.65 7.23
C VAL A 100 -28.71 10.90 7.78
N CYS A 101 -28.04 10.11 6.93
CA CYS A 101 -26.80 9.43 7.30
C CYS A 101 -25.64 10.43 7.37
N GLN A 102 -24.57 10.07 8.11
CA GLN A 102 -23.39 10.93 8.26
C GLN A 102 -22.84 11.43 6.92
N ILE A 103 -22.71 10.52 5.93
CA ILE A 103 -22.12 10.82 4.63
C ILE A 103 -22.94 11.87 3.88
N CYS A 104 -24.27 11.71 3.85
CA CYS A 104 -25.14 12.66 3.16
C CYS A 104 -25.19 14.02 3.87
N TYR A 105 -25.16 14.02 5.21
CA TYR A 105 -25.18 15.26 5.98
C TYR A 105 -23.93 16.12 5.74
N THR A 106 -22.74 15.50 5.65
CA THR A 106 -21.47 16.22 5.45
C THR A 106 -21.09 16.41 3.98
N LYS A 107 -21.94 16.01 3.02
CA LYS A 107 -21.62 16.04 1.58
C LYS A 107 -21.27 17.44 1.07
N ASN A 108 -21.86 18.49 1.66
CA ASN A 108 -21.61 19.88 1.28
C ASN A 108 -20.44 20.53 2.05
N GLY A 109 -19.53 19.71 2.60
CA GLY A 109 -18.39 20.14 3.39
C GLY A 109 -18.69 20.29 4.88
N ILE A 110 -17.63 20.21 5.70
CA ILE A 110 -17.74 20.22 7.17
C ILE A 110 -18.25 21.58 7.70
N ALA A 111 -17.84 22.70 7.11
CA ALA A 111 -18.29 24.04 7.54
C ALA A 111 -19.81 24.22 7.47
N ALA A 112 -20.46 23.65 6.46
CA ALA A 112 -21.92 23.67 6.32
C ALA A 112 -22.61 22.77 7.36
N ALA A 113 -21.95 21.70 7.78
CA ALA A 113 -22.42 20.72 8.76
C ALA A 113 -22.22 21.15 10.23
N MET A 114 -21.37 22.13 10.50
CA MET A 114 -21.13 22.61 11.88
C MET A 114 -22.27 23.52 12.39
N PRO A 115 -22.52 23.56 13.72
CA PRO A 115 -23.42 24.53 14.34
C PRO A 115 -23.01 25.97 14.02
N LYS A 116 -23.95 26.91 14.17
CA LYS A 116 -23.67 28.34 13.97
C LYS A 116 -22.56 28.81 14.91
N GLY A 117 -21.60 29.54 14.38
CA GLY A 117 -20.44 30.07 15.13
C GLY A 117 -19.28 29.07 15.27
N HIS A 118 -19.35 27.92 14.61
CA HIS A 118 -18.33 26.86 14.63
C HIS A 118 -17.96 26.37 13.22
N GLU A 119 -18.22 27.16 12.19
CA GLU A 119 -17.95 26.84 10.78
C GLU A 119 -16.47 26.59 10.48
N ASP A 120 -15.58 27.33 11.14
CA ASP A 120 -14.13 27.25 10.94
C ASP A 120 -13.48 26.10 11.73
N PHE A 121 -14.28 25.28 12.40
CA PHE A 121 -13.77 24.21 13.24
C PHE A 121 -13.26 23.01 12.42
N VAL A 122 -11.97 22.70 12.58
CA VAL A 122 -11.34 21.52 11.98
C VAL A 122 -11.41 20.34 12.94
N MET A 123 -12.22 19.33 12.60
CA MET A 123 -12.26 18.05 13.34
C MET A 123 -10.88 17.39 13.35
N GLY A 124 -10.44 16.90 14.52
CA GLY A 124 -9.16 16.18 14.68
C GLY A 124 -8.03 16.99 15.33
N SER A 125 -8.19 18.30 15.50
CA SER A 125 -7.17 19.20 16.11
C SER A 125 -7.04 19.11 17.65
N GLY A 126 -7.73 18.17 18.29
CA GLY A 126 -7.68 17.96 19.76
C GLY A 126 -8.40 19.02 20.61
N LYS A 127 -8.92 20.09 20.02
CA LYS A 127 -9.75 21.10 20.70
C LYS A 127 -11.22 20.81 20.38
N TRP A 128 -12.13 20.90 21.36
CA TRP A 128 -13.58 20.75 21.13
C TRP A 128 -14.27 22.11 21.15
N PRO A 129 -15.28 22.36 20.29
CA PRO A 129 -16.06 23.58 20.34
C PRO A 129 -16.78 23.69 21.69
N LYS A 130 -16.78 24.89 22.28
CA LYS A 130 -17.54 25.20 23.49
C LYS A 130 -18.91 25.77 23.09
N PRO A 131 -20.03 25.41 23.76
CA PRO A 131 -21.33 26.02 23.52
C PRO A 131 -21.26 27.55 23.67
N TYR A 132 -21.99 28.27 22.83
CA TYR A 132 -22.04 29.73 22.84
C TYR A 132 -22.69 30.23 24.14
N ASP A 133 -21.95 30.94 24.99
CA ASP A 133 -22.48 31.47 26.26
C ASP A 133 -23.05 32.88 26.03
N PHE A 134 -24.38 33.00 25.96
CA PHE A 134 -25.10 34.23 25.62
C PHE A 134 -24.81 35.39 26.60
N LYS A 135 -24.17 35.12 27.75
CA LYS A 135 -23.83 36.14 28.77
C LYS A 135 -22.59 36.96 28.46
N GLN A 136 -21.84 36.69 27.38
CA GLN A 136 -20.70 37.50 26.96
C GLN A 136 -21.01 38.32 25.70
N GLY A 137 -22.07 39.12 25.76
CA GLY A 137 -22.25 40.22 24.82
C GLY A 137 -21.25 41.35 25.10
N ALA A 138 -20.57 41.78 24.03
CA ALA A 138 -19.77 43.00 23.92
C ALA A 138 -18.41 43.05 24.64
N LYS A 139 -17.37 42.44 24.04
CA LYS A 139 -16.05 43.09 23.92
C LYS A 139 -15.45 42.86 22.54
N SER A 140 -14.99 43.95 21.96
CA SER A 140 -14.41 44.13 20.64
C SER A 140 -13.22 43.22 20.35
N SER A 141 -13.16 42.77 19.10
CA SER A 141 -12.06 42.07 18.43
C SER A 141 -10.71 42.79 18.56
N PRO A 142 -9.59 42.04 18.69
CA PRO A 142 -8.30 42.49 18.17
C PRO A 142 -7.74 41.52 17.10
N GLU A 143 -7.08 42.14 16.12
CA GLU A 143 -6.43 41.57 14.93
C GLU A 143 -5.44 40.41 15.21
N PRO A 144 -5.26 39.47 14.27
CA PRO A 144 -4.32 38.36 14.43
C PRO A 144 -2.90 38.78 14.01
N LYS A 145 -1.95 38.67 14.94
CA LYS A 145 -0.51 38.65 14.62
C LYS A 145 -0.08 37.22 14.30
N HIS A 146 0.41 37.01 13.09
CA HIS A 146 1.12 35.79 12.69
C HIS A 146 2.45 35.68 13.43
N GLN A 147 2.65 34.57 14.15
CA GLN A 147 3.98 34.04 14.47
C GLN A 147 3.95 32.52 14.29
N ILE A 148 4.72 32.06 13.31
CA ILE A 148 5.01 30.66 13.01
C ILE A 148 6.18 30.27 13.93
N GLN A 149 5.96 29.25 14.77
CA GLN A 149 7.06 28.48 15.37
C GLN A 149 6.94 27.04 14.88
N SER A 150 7.97 26.59 14.18
CA SER A 150 8.19 25.23 13.75
C SER A 150 8.69 24.39 14.93
N SER A 151 8.06 23.25 15.17
CA SER A 151 8.64 22.18 15.97
C SER A 151 8.46 20.86 15.23
N THR A 152 9.58 20.28 14.83
CA THR A 152 9.75 18.93 14.30
C THR A 152 9.50 17.90 15.40
N ALA A 153 8.56 16.99 15.18
CA ALA A 153 8.46 15.73 15.91
C ALA A 153 8.06 14.64 14.90
N SER A 154 8.94 13.64 14.74
CA SER A 154 8.67 12.43 13.98
C SER A 154 7.73 11.54 14.79
N GLU A 155 6.53 11.26 14.29
CA GLU A 155 5.65 10.25 14.87
C GLU A 155 5.49 9.06 13.92
N THR A 156 6.03 7.94 14.36
CA THR A 156 5.80 6.57 13.89
C THR A 156 4.31 6.21 13.94
N MET A 157 3.71 5.90 12.80
CA MET A 157 2.35 5.33 12.73
C MET A 157 2.36 3.85 13.17
N ARG A 158 1.54 3.52 14.18
CA ARG A 158 1.21 2.13 14.55
C ARG A 158 -0.18 1.74 14.03
N GLY A 159 -0.21 0.60 13.35
CA GLY A 159 -1.22 -0.46 13.37
C GLY A 159 -2.71 -0.12 13.37
N TYR A 160 -3.35 -0.28 12.21
CA TYR A 160 -4.72 -0.78 12.08
C TYR A 160 -4.81 -1.67 10.83
N CYS A 161 -5.42 -2.86 10.95
CA CYS A 161 -5.93 -3.61 9.80
C CYS A 161 -6.93 -2.71 9.06
N CYS A 162 -6.62 -2.35 7.82
CA CYS A 162 -7.32 -1.38 6.99
C CYS A 162 -7.59 -0.03 7.69
N PRO A 163 -6.68 0.96 7.61
CA PRO A 163 -7.16 2.32 7.55
C PRO A 163 -7.93 2.42 6.23
N THR A 164 -9.26 2.52 6.32
CA THR A 164 -10.05 3.14 5.26
C THR A 164 -9.29 4.41 4.85
N SER A 165 -8.76 4.42 3.62
CA SER A 165 -8.13 5.60 3.07
C SER A 165 -9.13 6.75 3.18
N ILE A 166 -8.86 7.71 4.08
CA ILE A 166 -9.59 8.97 4.18
C ILE A 166 -9.09 9.96 3.10
N TYR A 167 -8.20 9.53 2.21
CA TYR A 167 -7.86 10.29 1.02
C TYR A 167 -8.90 10.03 -0.08
N ASN A 168 -10.04 10.71 0.03
CA ASN A 168 -10.85 11.01 -1.15
C ASN A 168 -10.05 11.99 -2.02
N LEU A 169 -9.14 11.48 -2.84
CA LEU A 169 -8.57 12.23 -3.95
C LEU A 169 -9.61 12.28 -5.08
N PRO A 170 -10.01 13.46 -5.58
CA PRO A 170 -11.04 13.58 -6.62
C PRO A 170 -10.58 13.15 -8.03
N PHE A 171 -9.34 12.70 -8.21
CA PHE A 171 -8.71 12.58 -9.54
C PHE A 171 -8.27 11.17 -9.95
N GLY A 172 -8.53 10.15 -9.13
CA GLY A 172 -8.58 8.79 -9.65
C GLY A 172 -9.82 8.66 -10.53
N LEU A 173 -9.67 8.83 -11.84
CA LEU A 173 -10.67 8.40 -12.80
C LEU A 173 -11.01 6.95 -12.45
N ARG A 174 -12.17 6.72 -11.83
CA ARG A 174 -12.77 5.40 -11.68
C ARG A 174 -13.23 4.91 -13.06
N PHE A 175 -12.27 4.74 -13.98
CA PHE A 175 -12.49 4.19 -15.31
C PHE A 175 -13.16 2.81 -15.24
N CYS A 176 -12.94 2.08 -14.15
CA CYS A 176 -13.33 0.67 -14.05
C CYS A 176 -14.77 0.42 -13.57
N THR A 177 -15.47 1.37 -12.92
CA THR A 177 -16.85 1.12 -12.45
C THR A 177 -17.91 1.04 -13.55
N THR A 178 -17.57 1.39 -14.80
CA THR A 178 -18.54 1.42 -15.92
C THR A 178 -18.38 0.29 -16.93
N MET A 179 -17.32 -0.53 -16.85
CA MET A 179 -17.25 -1.74 -17.67
C MET A 179 -18.00 -2.88 -16.96
N ASN A 180 -19.16 -3.27 -17.49
CA ASN A 180 -19.87 -4.48 -17.07
C ASN A 180 -19.10 -5.74 -17.56
N ILE A 181 -17.89 -5.94 -17.08
CA ILE A 181 -17.14 -7.18 -17.33
C ILE A 181 -17.76 -8.25 -16.43
N THR A 182 -18.50 -9.15 -17.06
CA THR A 182 -19.12 -10.30 -16.39
C THR A 182 -18.26 -11.56 -16.48
N SER A 183 -17.10 -11.48 -17.14
CA SER A 183 -16.18 -12.59 -17.41
C SER A 183 -14.95 -12.53 -16.51
N THR A 184 -14.55 -13.68 -15.96
CA THR A 184 -13.27 -13.90 -15.26
C THR A 184 -12.04 -13.77 -16.16
N ARG A 185 -12.25 -13.79 -17.48
CA ARG A 185 -11.17 -13.72 -18.47
C ARG A 185 -11.46 -12.55 -19.38
N CYS A 186 -10.60 -11.54 -19.32
CA CYS A 186 -10.61 -10.43 -20.25
C CYS A 186 -9.36 -10.55 -21.12
N SER A 187 -9.56 -10.72 -22.43
CA SER A 187 -8.47 -10.64 -23.40
C SER A 187 -8.05 -9.19 -23.61
N HIS A 188 -6.85 -8.98 -24.17
CA HIS A 188 -6.41 -7.62 -24.47
C HIS A 188 -7.26 -6.96 -25.55
N GLU A 189 -7.81 -7.71 -26.52
CA GLU A 189 -8.73 -7.18 -27.51
C GLU A 189 -10.04 -6.70 -26.86
N GLU A 190 -10.63 -7.51 -25.96
CA GLU A 190 -11.86 -7.12 -25.24
C GLU A 190 -11.63 -5.87 -24.38
N TYR A 191 -10.52 -5.83 -23.63
CA TYR A 191 -10.14 -4.69 -22.81
C TYR A 191 -9.97 -3.42 -23.67
N LEU A 192 -9.20 -3.51 -24.76
CA LEU A 192 -8.94 -2.38 -25.63
C LEU A 192 -10.24 -1.92 -26.30
N GLU A 193 -11.02 -2.80 -26.91
CA GLU A 193 -12.27 -2.43 -27.58
C GLU A 193 -13.23 -1.68 -26.66
N ALA A 194 -13.44 -2.20 -25.45
CA ALA A 194 -14.30 -1.55 -24.47
C ALA A 194 -13.74 -0.18 -24.04
N THR A 195 -12.41 -0.05 -23.92
CA THR A 195 -11.78 1.21 -23.50
C THR A 195 -11.76 2.24 -24.62
N TYR A 196 -11.55 1.82 -25.87
CA TYR A 196 -11.71 2.66 -27.06
C TYR A 196 -13.12 3.21 -27.20
N ALA A 197 -14.14 2.37 -26.99
CA ALA A 197 -15.54 2.80 -27.04
C ALA A 197 -15.79 3.91 -26.02
N HIS A 198 -15.33 3.71 -24.78
CA HIS A 198 -15.47 4.71 -23.71
C HIS A 198 -14.68 6.00 -23.98
N GLN A 199 -13.45 5.90 -24.52
CA GLN A 199 -12.66 7.08 -24.90
C GLN A 199 -13.33 7.88 -26.01
N LYS A 200 -13.89 7.19 -27.01
CA LYS A 200 -14.61 7.86 -28.11
C LYS A 200 -15.81 8.66 -27.60
N GLU A 201 -16.47 8.19 -26.54
CA GLU A 201 -17.58 8.89 -25.88
C GLU A 201 -17.11 10.08 -25.02
N THR A 202 -15.90 10.01 -24.46
CA THR A 202 -15.36 11.01 -23.52
C THR A 202 -14.40 12.03 -24.16
N GLY A 203 -14.34 12.08 -25.48
CA GLY A 203 -13.57 13.09 -26.24
C GLY A 203 -12.23 12.60 -26.81
N GLY A 204 -11.88 11.33 -26.60
CA GLY A 204 -10.82 10.65 -27.34
C GLY A 204 -9.39 11.05 -26.99
N ARG A 205 -9.18 11.80 -25.90
CA ARG A 205 -7.86 12.34 -25.52
C ARG A 205 -6.80 11.24 -25.36
N HIS A 206 -7.18 10.05 -24.87
CA HIS A 206 -6.26 8.94 -24.64
C HIS A 206 -6.21 7.91 -25.78
N ILE A 207 -6.85 8.16 -26.94
CA ILE A 207 -6.82 7.22 -28.08
C ILE A 207 -5.38 6.81 -28.48
N PRO A 208 -4.40 7.73 -28.58
CA PRO A 208 -3.03 7.35 -28.96
C PRO A 208 -2.38 6.38 -27.97
N LEU A 209 -2.69 6.48 -26.67
CA LEU A 209 -2.22 5.53 -25.66
C LEU A 209 -2.74 4.12 -25.94
N PHE A 210 -4.02 3.98 -26.30
CA PHE A 210 -4.60 2.67 -26.62
C PHE A 210 -4.07 2.11 -27.93
N ASP A 211 -3.77 2.95 -28.93
CA ASP A 211 -3.11 2.52 -30.17
C ASP A 211 -1.72 1.92 -29.86
N ILE A 212 -0.95 2.59 -29.00
CA ILE A 212 0.38 2.10 -28.57
C ILE A 212 0.25 0.79 -27.79
N LEU A 213 -0.68 0.69 -26.83
CA LEU A 213 -0.89 -0.54 -26.08
C LEU A 213 -1.34 -1.70 -26.98
N LYS A 214 -2.18 -1.42 -27.97
CA LYS A 214 -2.60 -2.41 -28.97
C LYS A 214 -1.41 -2.94 -29.76
N GLU A 215 -0.59 -2.06 -30.30
CA GLU A 215 0.62 -2.46 -31.04
C GLU A 215 1.60 -3.25 -30.15
N LEU A 216 1.72 -2.88 -28.87
CA LEU A 216 2.54 -3.60 -27.89
C LEU A 216 2.00 -5.02 -27.64
N PHE A 217 0.70 -5.18 -27.40
CA PHE A 217 0.11 -6.50 -27.16
C PHE A 217 0.14 -7.38 -28.41
N GLN A 218 0.08 -6.79 -29.60
CA GLN A 218 0.22 -7.47 -30.89
C GLN A 218 1.68 -7.72 -31.30
N ASP A 219 2.65 -7.43 -30.43
CA ASP A 219 4.09 -7.58 -30.70
C ASP A 219 4.58 -6.81 -31.94
N THR A 220 3.84 -5.77 -32.34
CA THR A 220 4.17 -4.92 -33.49
C THR A 220 5.25 -3.90 -33.12
N ILE A 221 5.33 -3.52 -31.85
CA ILE A 221 6.37 -2.65 -31.29
C ILE A 221 6.95 -3.26 -30.01
N GLN A 222 8.20 -2.92 -29.71
CA GLN A 222 8.87 -3.34 -28.48
C GLN A 222 8.58 -2.38 -27.31
N PRO A 223 8.75 -2.80 -26.05
CA PRO A 223 8.51 -1.96 -24.87
C PRO A 223 9.25 -0.61 -24.90
N ASP A 224 10.51 -0.57 -25.36
CA ASP A 224 11.31 0.67 -25.47
C ASP A 224 10.74 1.66 -26.49
N GLU A 225 10.23 1.15 -27.61
CA GLU A 225 9.57 1.96 -28.62
C GLU A 225 8.22 2.49 -28.10
N ALA A 226 7.43 1.63 -27.46
CA ALA A 226 6.16 2.02 -26.83
C ALA A 226 6.39 3.12 -25.77
N ALA A 227 7.40 2.96 -24.90
CA ALA A 227 7.77 3.95 -23.90
C ALA A 227 8.16 5.30 -24.54
N THR A 228 8.96 5.28 -25.60
CA THR A 228 9.38 6.50 -26.32
C THR A 228 8.17 7.22 -26.94
N ARG A 229 7.25 6.47 -27.55
CA ARG A 229 6.02 7.01 -28.13
C ARG A 229 5.08 7.57 -27.06
N LEU A 230 4.92 6.89 -25.93
CA LEU A 230 4.12 7.38 -24.79
C LEU A 230 4.70 8.67 -24.19
N SER A 231 6.02 8.72 -23.98
CA SER A 231 6.68 9.94 -23.52
C SER A 231 6.43 11.08 -24.50
N SER A 232 6.62 10.84 -25.80
CA SER A 232 6.35 11.86 -26.83
C SER A 232 4.89 12.33 -26.81
N PHE A 233 3.94 11.41 -26.69
CA PHE A 233 2.51 11.71 -26.57
C PHE A 233 2.20 12.60 -25.36
N ILE A 234 2.74 12.30 -24.18
CA ILE A 234 2.51 13.06 -22.95
C ILE A 234 3.02 14.50 -23.07
N PHE A 235 4.20 14.71 -23.68
CA PHE A 235 4.84 16.03 -23.74
C PHE A 235 4.45 16.86 -24.97
N LEU A 236 3.55 16.37 -25.82
CA LEU A 236 2.94 17.17 -26.90
C LEU A 236 1.67 17.92 -26.44
N ASP A 237 1.14 17.59 -25.27
CA ASP A 237 -0.07 18.19 -24.70
C ASP A 237 0.29 19.26 -23.65
N ASP A 238 -0.52 20.32 -23.59
CA ASP A 238 -0.32 21.43 -22.64
C ASP A 238 -0.55 21.00 -21.18
N ASP A 239 -1.36 19.96 -20.96
CA ASP A 239 -1.69 19.38 -19.66
C ASP A 239 -1.01 18.01 -19.49
N VAL A 240 0.32 18.07 -19.53
CA VAL A 240 1.28 16.99 -19.25
C VAL A 240 0.93 16.22 -17.98
N SER A 241 0.47 16.93 -16.95
CA SER A 241 0.14 16.35 -15.65
C SER A 241 -0.95 15.31 -15.76
N SER A 242 -2.11 15.71 -16.31
CA SER A 242 -3.25 14.80 -16.41
C SER A 242 -2.99 13.66 -17.39
N LEU A 243 -2.21 13.90 -18.45
CA LEU A 243 -1.82 12.82 -19.36
C LEU A 243 -0.88 11.82 -18.71
N TYR A 244 0.13 12.27 -17.96
CA TYR A 244 1.05 11.39 -17.25
C TYR A 244 0.31 10.49 -16.26
N SER A 245 -0.51 11.08 -15.39
CA SER A 245 -1.35 10.32 -14.45
C SER A 245 -2.30 9.39 -15.20
N GLY A 246 -2.93 9.85 -16.28
CA GLY A 246 -3.82 9.03 -17.10
C GLY A 246 -3.12 7.82 -17.73
N VAL A 247 -1.86 7.96 -18.16
CA VAL A 247 -1.06 6.85 -18.69
C VAL A 247 -0.75 5.83 -17.60
N LEU A 248 -0.29 6.26 -16.43
CA LEU A 248 -0.01 5.34 -15.31
C LEU A 248 -1.27 4.60 -14.87
N SER A 249 -2.37 5.32 -14.63
CA SER A 249 -3.64 4.71 -14.22
C SER A 249 -4.20 3.78 -15.29
N THR A 250 -3.97 4.05 -16.59
CA THR A 250 -4.38 3.14 -17.67
C THR A 250 -3.54 1.86 -17.67
N ILE A 251 -2.21 1.96 -17.51
CA ILE A 251 -1.34 0.78 -17.45
C ILE A 251 -1.72 -0.10 -16.26
N ILE A 252 -1.95 0.50 -15.09
CA ILE A 252 -2.33 -0.23 -13.87
C ILE A 252 -3.75 -0.80 -13.99
N GLY A 253 -4.70 -0.05 -14.55
CA GLY A 253 -6.04 -0.56 -14.84
C GLY A 253 -6.01 -1.74 -15.82
N ALA A 254 -5.18 -1.66 -16.87
CA ALA A 254 -4.97 -2.78 -17.78
C ALA A 254 -4.37 -4.00 -17.04
N ALA A 255 -3.40 -3.78 -16.15
CA ALA A 255 -2.82 -4.84 -15.34
C ALA A 255 -3.82 -5.49 -14.37
N GLN A 256 -4.88 -4.79 -13.97
CA GLN A 256 -5.95 -5.37 -13.15
C GLN A 256 -6.90 -6.23 -14.00
N GLU A 257 -7.28 -5.77 -15.19
CA GLU A 257 -8.29 -6.46 -16.00
C GLU A 257 -7.73 -7.64 -16.82
N LEU A 258 -6.50 -7.51 -17.34
CA LEU A 258 -5.92 -8.51 -18.24
C LEU A 258 -5.59 -9.80 -17.50
N SER A 259 -6.10 -10.92 -18.01
CA SER A 259 -5.94 -12.23 -17.36
C SER A 259 -4.76 -13.05 -17.88
N GLU A 260 -4.17 -12.64 -19.01
CA GLU A 260 -3.06 -13.36 -19.64
C GLU A 260 -1.71 -12.89 -19.08
N THR A 261 -0.95 -13.81 -18.47
CA THR A 261 0.36 -13.52 -17.87
C THR A 261 1.32 -12.82 -18.85
N GLY A 262 1.34 -13.22 -20.13
CA GLY A 262 2.20 -12.60 -21.14
C GLY A 262 1.88 -11.13 -21.38
N ASN A 263 0.62 -10.72 -21.28
CA ASN A 263 0.25 -9.29 -21.41
C ASN A 263 0.65 -8.51 -20.16
N LEU A 264 0.56 -9.12 -18.97
CA LEU A 264 1.02 -8.51 -17.72
C LEU A 264 2.54 -8.31 -17.70
N GLU A 265 3.30 -9.27 -18.25
CA GLU A 265 4.74 -9.14 -18.45
C GLU A 265 5.08 -8.01 -19.44
N LYS A 266 4.36 -7.91 -20.57
CA LYS A 266 4.52 -6.79 -21.52
C LYS A 266 4.27 -5.43 -20.87
N LEU A 267 3.25 -5.31 -20.02
CA LEU A 267 2.98 -4.10 -19.25
C LEU A 267 4.10 -3.80 -18.25
N ALA A 268 4.62 -4.81 -17.56
CA ALA A 268 5.74 -4.63 -16.64
C ALA A 268 6.99 -4.12 -17.38
N ASN A 269 7.33 -4.74 -18.52
CA ASN A 269 8.43 -4.33 -19.37
C ASN A 269 8.24 -2.92 -19.95
N LEU A 270 7.01 -2.51 -20.24
CA LEU A 270 6.70 -1.12 -20.63
C LEU A 270 7.03 -0.12 -19.51
N VAL A 271 6.64 -0.41 -18.26
CA VAL A 271 6.95 0.46 -17.11
C VAL A 271 8.46 0.51 -16.85
N LEU A 272 9.16 -0.61 -16.99
CA LEU A 272 10.62 -0.66 -16.91
C LEU A 272 11.28 0.15 -18.04
N ALA A 273 10.76 0.07 -19.26
CA ALA A 273 11.23 0.91 -20.37
C ALA A 273 10.99 2.40 -20.12
N LEU A 274 9.80 2.77 -19.62
CA LEU A 274 9.50 4.15 -19.20
C LEU A 274 10.48 4.63 -18.13
N SER A 275 10.81 3.79 -17.15
CA SER A 275 11.75 4.15 -16.08
C SER A 275 13.16 4.45 -16.59
N ARG A 276 13.57 3.85 -17.70
CA ARG A 276 14.90 4.02 -18.32
C ARG A 276 14.99 5.25 -19.24
N LEU A 277 13.88 5.91 -19.54
CA LEU A 277 13.89 7.14 -20.33
C LEU A 277 14.61 8.27 -19.58
N LEU A 278 15.23 9.17 -20.34
CA LEU A 278 15.84 10.37 -19.78
C LEU A 278 14.76 11.26 -19.17
N ASP A 279 15.03 11.78 -17.96
CA ASP A 279 14.10 12.70 -17.32
C ASP A 279 13.89 13.95 -18.20
N VAL A 280 12.62 14.27 -18.42
CA VAL A 280 12.24 15.37 -19.32
C VAL A 280 12.58 16.70 -18.70
N ARG A 281 13.09 17.62 -19.53
CA ARG A 281 13.42 18.99 -19.14
C ARG A 281 12.47 19.96 -19.81
N ASN A 282 12.21 21.08 -19.15
CA ASN A 282 11.47 22.17 -19.77
C ASN A 282 12.29 22.74 -20.92
N GLN A 283 11.93 22.40 -22.16
CA GLN A 283 12.58 22.89 -23.37
C GLN A 283 12.04 24.25 -23.84
N SER A 284 10.95 24.74 -23.22
CA SER A 284 10.41 26.05 -23.56
C SER A 284 11.30 27.16 -23.02
N SER A 285 11.15 28.36 -23.58
CA SER A 285 11.78 29.58 -23.06
C SER A 285 11.06 30.16 -21.84
N GLU A 286 9.91 29.59 -21.46
CA GLU A 286 9.04 30.10 -20.40
C GLU A 286 9.05 29.17 -19.18
N THR A 287 8.58 29.66 -18.04
CA THR A 287 8.40 28.82 -16.85
C THR A 287 7.10 28.04 -17.01
N LEU A 288 7.16 26.71 -16.91
CA LEU A 288 5.96 25.88 -16.92
C LEU A 288 5.34 25.91 -15.52
N HIS A 289 4.02 26.16 -15.47
CA HIS A 289 3.23 26.12 -14.25
C HIS A 289 2.38 24.85 -14.25
N LEU A 290 2.86 23.81 -13.57
CA LEU A 290 2.16 22.53 -13.47
C LEU A 290 1.46 22.41 -12.11
N CYS A 291 0.35 21.68 -12.05
CA CYS A 291 -0.35 21.41 -10.79
C CYS A 291 -0.54 19.90 -10.63
N PHE A 292 0.06 19.32 -9.59
CA PHE A 292 -0.01 17.90 -9.25
C PHE A 292 -0.51 17.74 -7.83
N ASN A 293 -1.52 16.88 -7.60
CA ASN A 293 -2.06 16.61 -6.26
C ASN A 293 -2.34 17.89 -5.44
N LEU A 294 -2.92 18.90 -6.10
CA LEU A 294 -3.25 20.22 -5.53
C LEU A 294 -2.02 21.06 -5.12
N LYS A 295 -0.81 20.67 -5.54
CA LYS A 295 0.43 21.44 -5.39
C LYS A 295 0.83 22.03 -6.74
N ALA A 296 1.08 23.34 -6.75
CA ALA A 296 1.63 24.03 -7.90
C ALA A 296 3.16 23.90 -7.95
N HIS A 297 3.70 23.68 -9.14
CA HIS A 297 5.12 23.53 -9.43
C HIS A 297 5.51 24.47 -10.56
N ASP A 298 6.48 25.33 -10.29
CA ASP A 298 7.08 26.24 -11.27
C ASP A 298 8.39 25.64 -11.76
N ILE A 299 8.49 25.37 -13.06
CA ILE A 299 9.62 24.67 -13.67
C ILE A 299 10.27 25.60 -14.69
N ALA A 300 11.43 26.15 -14.34
CA ALA A 300 12.14 27.09 -15.20
C ALA A 300 12.73 26.40 -16.45
N PRO A 301 13.03 27.17 -17.52
CA PRO A 301 13.70 26.65 -18.71
C PRO A 301 14.96 25.82 -18.37
N GLY A 302 15.09 24.66 -18.99
CA GLY A 302 16.19 23.70 -18.80
C GLY A 302 16.13 22.85 -17.53
N GLN A 303 15.21 23.15 -16.59
CA GLN A 303 15.02 22.33 -15.39
C GLN A 303 14.29 21.02 -15.69
N VAL A 304 14.62 19.98 -14.94
CA VAL A 304 13.96 18.67 -15.01
C VAL A 304 12.54 18.79 -14.46
N LEU A 305 11.58 18.21 -15.17
CA LEU A 305 10.20 18.14 -14.73
C LEU A 305 10.08 17.20 -13.52
N LYS A 306 9.49 17.71 -12.45
CA LYS A 306 9.22 16.96 -11.22
C LYS A 306 7.74 16.98 -10.90
N VAL A 307 7.27 15.84 -10.40
CA VAL A 307 5.88 15.55 -10.01
C VAL A 307 5.93 14.94 -8.63
N ASP A 308 5.21 15.53 -7.65
CA ASP A 308 5.17 15.05 -6.27
C ASP A 308 6.55 14.74 -5.66
N ASP A 309 7.50 15.67 -5.88
CA ASP A 309 8.90 15.59 -5.45
C ASP A 309 9.78 14.56 -6.20
N GLY A 310 9.19 13.76 -7.09
CA GLY A 310 9.86 12.77 -7.94
C GLY A 310 10.08 13.25 -9.38
N LYS A 311 11.02 12.63 -10.08
CA LYS A 311 11.24 12.77 -11.53
C LYS A 311 10.32 11.81 -12.28
N ILE A 312 9.70 12.30 -13.35
CA ILE A 312 8.63 11.59 -14.09
C ILE A 312 9.00 10.15 -14.46
N TRP A 313 10.21 9.92 -14.99
CA TRP A 313 10.62 8.62 -15.50
C TRP A 313 11.48 7.84 -14.51
N SER A 314 12.61 8.40 -14.10
CA SER A 314 13.54 7.65 -13.23
C SER A 314 13.01 7.38 -11.82
N GLN A 315 11.89 8.00 -11.41
CA GLN A 315 11.29 7.80 -10.08
C GLN A 315 9.79 7.45 -10.10
N LEU A 316 9.15 7.47 -11.28
CA LEU A 316 7.73 7.12 -11.49
C LEU A 316 6.78 7.58 -10.35
N PRO A 317 6.76 8.88 -9.99
CA PRO A 317 5.92 9.39 -8.91
C PRO A 317 4.44 9.03 -9.12
N GLY A 318 3.79 8.58 -8.04
CA GLY A 318 2.39 8.15 -8.05
C GLY A 318 2.16 6.70 -8.50
N PHE A 319 3.16 6.02 -9.05
CA PHE A 319 3.00 4.62 -9.46
C PHE A 319 2.62 3.70 -8.29
N ALA A 320 3.30 3.86 -7.14
CA ALA A 320 3.03 3.06 -5.95
C ALA A 320 1.65 3.32 -5.34
N THR A 321 1.12 4.54 -5.47
CA THR A 321 -0.20 4.89 -4.90
C THR A 321 -1.36 4.33 -5.71
N ASP A 322 -1.13 4.04 -6.99
CA ASP A 322 -2.16 3.54 -7.91
C ASP A 322 -2.28 2.00 -7.88
N LEU A 323 -1.31 1.29 -7.30
CA LEU A 323 -1.46 -0.14 -7.02
C LEU A 323 -2.57 -0.31 -5.97
N GLY A 324 -3.71 -0.83 -6.44
CA GLY A 324 -4.96 -1.00 -5.71
C GLY A 324 -4.87 -1.78 -4.39
N ASP A 325 -5.98 -1.72 -3.66
CA ASP A 325 -6.18 -2.37 -2.36
C ASP A 325 -6.50 -3.88 -2.48
N CYS A 326 -6.60 -4.56 -1.34
CA CYS A 326 -6.92 -5.99 -1.23
C CYS A 326 -8.25 -6.42 -1.91
N PRO A 327 -8.47 -7.72 -2.18
CA PRO A 327 -9.70 -8.24 -2.79
C PRO A 327 -11.01 -7.72 -2.15
N THR A 328 -11.00 -7.56 -0.83
CA THR A 328 -12.14 -7.07 -0.03
C THR A 328 -12.59 -5.68 -0.43
N ALA A 329 -11.67 -4.81 -0.86
CA ALA A 329 -12.01 -3.46 -1.32
C ALA A 329 -12.90 -3.54 -2.56
N TYR A 330 -12.52 -4.35 -3.56
CA TYR A 330 -13.32 -4.58 -4.76
C TYR A 330 -14.68 -5.22 -4.44
N ILE A 331 -14.71 -6.20 -3.54
CA ILE A 331 -15.96 -6.85 -3.10
C ILE A 331 -16.90 -5.83 -2.44
N ASN A 332 -16.37 -4.95 -1.60
CA ASN A 332 -17.14 -3.88 -0.95
C ASN A 332 -17.69 -2.86 -1.95
N ASP A 333 -17.01 -2.67 -3.08
CA ASP A 333 -17.47 -1.85 -4.20
C ASP A 333 -18.48 -2.58 -5.12
N GLY A 334 -18.84 -3.82 -4.78
CA GLY A 334 -19.86 -4.59 -5.47
C GLY A 334 -19.34 -5.48 -6.60
N VAL A 335 -18.02 -5.58 -6.77
CA VAL A 335 -17.40 -6.50 -7.71
C VAL A 335 -17.65 -7.95 -7.25
N PRO A 336 -18.05 -8.86 -8.16
CA PRO A 336 -18.19 -10.27 -7.80
C PRO A 336 -16.87 -10.84 -7.26
N GLU A 337 -16.96 -11.62 -6.18
CA GLU A 337 -15.83 -12.24 -5.46
C GLU A 337 -14.75 -12.84 -6.37
N HIS A 338 -15.16 -13.63 -7.37
CA HIS A 338 -14.23 -14.27 -8.30
C HIS A 338 -13.55 -13.28 -9.27
N ILE A 339 -14.19 -12.15 -9.60
CA ILE A 339 -13.58 -11.09 -10.41
C ILE A 339 -12.59 -10.30 -9.56
N ALA A 340 -12.97 -9.96 -8.32
CA ALA A 340 -12.09 -9.27 -7.37
C ALA A 340 -10.81 -10.06 -7.09
N GLU A 341 -10.93 -11.38 -6.87
CA GLU A 341 -9.79 -12.28 -6.70
C GLU A 341 -8.90 -12.33 -7.95
N GLN A 342 -9.51 -12.40 -9.15
CA GLN A 342 -8.75 -12.41 -10.40
C GLN A 342 -8.02 -11.08 -10.63
N GLN A 343 -8.69 -9.94 -10.45
CA GLN A 343 -8.09 -8.61 -10.60
C GLN A 343 -6.93 -8.40 -9.63
N TRP A 344 -7.10 -8.82 -8.38
CA TRP A 344 -6.03 -8.81 -7.39
C TRP A 344 -4.86 -9.70 -7.80
N THR A 345 -5.14 -10.90 -8.32
CA THR A 345 -4.12 -11.82 -8.82
C THR A 345 -3.37 -11.24 -10.01
N ASN A 346 -4.06 -10.59 -10.96
CA ASN A 346 -3.46 -9.97 -12.14
C ASN A 346 -2.53 -8.81 -11.74
N GLN A 347 -3.00 -7.93 -10.86
CA GLN A 347 -2.18 -6.81 -10.36
C GLN A 347 -0.91 -7.29 -9.66
N ASN A 348 -1.01 -8.34 -8.83
CA ASN A 348 0.15 -8.92 -8.15
C ASN A 348 1.08 -9.67 -9.11
N THR A 349 0.53 -10.29 -10.16
CA THR A 349 1.31 -10.91 -11.24
C THR A 349 2.11 -9.85 -12.01
N PHE A 350 1.49 -8.72 -12.34
CA PHE A 350 2.17 -7.57 -12.94
C PHE A 350 3.28 -7.02 -12.03
N ALA A 351 3.00 -6.82 -10.74
CA ALA A 351 3.99 -6.35 -9.77
C ALA A 351 5.15 -7.34 -9.58
N ALA A 352 4.89 -8.66 -9.62
CA ALA A 352 5.94 -9.67 -9.56
C ALA A 352 6.85 -9.63 -10.79
N ASN A 353 6.27 -9.50 -12.00
CA ASN A 353 7.06 -9.31 -13.23
C ASN A 353 7.92 -8.04 -13.17
N LEU A 354 7.43 -6.96 -12.55
CA LEU A 354 8.22 -5.75 -12.36
C LEU A 354 9.46 -5.98 -11.50
N ILE A 355 9.33 -6.64 -10.35
CA ILE A 355 10.49 -6.94 -9.51
C ILE A 355 11.46 -7.84 -10.28
N HIS A 356 10.95 -8.93 -10.86
CA HIS A 356 11.78 -9.94 -11.54
C HIS A 356 12.67 -9.32 -12.63
N SER A 357 12.12 -8.38 -13.39
CA SER A 357 12.82 -7.73 -14.50
C SER A 357 13.47 -6.38 -14.13
N SER A 358 13.53 -6.01 -12.84
CA SER A 358 13.96 -4.66 -12.42
C SER A 358 15.47 -4.43 -12.30
N SER A 359 16.31 -5.45 -12.50
CA SER A 359 17.76 -5.38 -12.25
C SER A 359 18.47 -4.20 -12.97
N ASP A 360 18.01 -3.83 -14.16
CA ASP A 360 18.56 -2.75 -14.98
C ASP A 360 17.79 -1.42 -14.88
N SER A 361 16.79 -1.32 -14.00
CA SER A 361 15.98 -0.10 -13.85
C SER A 361 16.67 0.93 -12.95
N PRO A 362 16.68 2.23 -13.34
CA PRO A 362 17.13 3.30 -12.45
C PRO A 362 16.09 3.64 -11.35
N CYS A 363 14.85 3.16 -11.49
CA CYS A 363 13.79 3.35 -10.50
C CYS A 363 13.86 2.23 -9.46
N SER A 364 13.95 2.58 -8.18
CA SER A 364 13.86 1.59 -7.11
C SER A 364 12.43 1.09 -6.98
N PHE A 365 12.22 -0.19 -7.25
CA PHE A 365 10.97 -0.91 -7.00
C PHE A 365 10.96 -1.59 -5.62
N ASP A 366 11.85 -1.18 -4.69
CA ASP A 366 11.99 -1.83 -3.37
C ASP A 366 10.69 -1.87 -2.56
N PHE A 367 9.80 -0.89 -2.76
CA PHE A 367 8.50 -0.86 -2.09
C PHE A 367 7.63 -2.07 -2.45
N LEU A 368 7.83 -2.68 -3.63
CA LEU A 368 7.11 -3.88 -4.04
C LEU A 368 7.50 -5.10 -3.20
N TYR A 369 8.68 -5.16 -2.59
CA TYR A 369 9.01 -6.24 -1.65
C TYR A 369 8.10 -6.22 -0.42
N GLN A 370 7.81 -5.02 0.12
CA GLN A 370 6.86 -4.89 1.22
C GLN A 370 5.46 -5.32 0.79
N PHE A 371 5.08 -5.01 -0.45
CA PHE A 371 3.83 -5.44 -1.03
C PHE A 371 3.76 -6.98 -1.14
N ALA A 372 4.81 -7.62 -1.65
CA ALA A 372 4.93 -9.08 -1.73
C ALA A 372 4.83 -9.74 -0.35
N PHE A 373 5.60 -9.27 0.63
CA PHE A 373 5.57 -9.81 2.00
C PHE A 373 4.20 -9.65 2.66
N ARG A 374 3.52 -8.52 2.43
CA ARG A 374 2.15 -8.31 2.90
C ARG A 374 1.20 -9.30 2.27
N VAL A 375 1.22 -9.47 0.96
CA VAL A 375 0.33 -10.39 0.24
C VAL A 375 0.53 -11.84 0.71
N ILE A 376 1.78 -12.27 0.88
CA ILE A 376 2.10 -13.62 1.37
C ILE A 376 1.61 -13.81 2.82
N ALA A 377 1.90 -12.85 3.71
CA ALA A 377 1.47 -12.91 5.11
C ALA A 377 -0.07 -12.87 5.24
N ASP A 378 -0.73 -11.94 4.54
CA ASP A 378 -2.19 -11.80 4.52
C ASP A 378 -2.85 -13.08 4.00
N SER A 379 -2.19 -13.84 3.10
CA SER A 379 -2.71 -15.10 2.56
C SER A 379 -2.51 -16.32 3.46
N LEU A 380 -1.36 -16.40 4.15
CA LEU A 380 -0.91 -17.64 4.80
C LEU A 380 -0.97 -17.61 6.33
N GLU A 381 -0.96 -16.42 6.94
CA GLU A 381 -0.87 -16.27 8.41
C GLU A 381 -2.23 -16.09 9.09
N TRP A 382 -3.30 -16.12 8.31
CA TRP A 382 -4.66 -15.99 8.80
C TRP A 382 -5.41 -17.32 8.66
N ASP A 383 -6.19 -17.66 9.69
CA ASP A 383 -7.07 -18.81 9.65
C ASP A 383 -8.27 -18.50 8.76
N ALA A 384 -8.37 -19.16 7.61
CA ALA A 384 -9.46 -19.01 6.65
C ALA A 384 -10.87 -19.31 7.21
N ARG A 385 -10.97 -19.85 8.43
CA ARG A 385 -12.25 -20.01 9.16
C ARG A 385 -12.71 -18.73 9.86
N THR A 386 -11.85 -17.72 9.96
CA THR A 386 -12.15 -16.41 10.56
C THR A 386 -12.60 -15.42 9.50
N VAL A 387 -13.31 -14.36 9.89
CA VAL A 387 -13.73 -13.31 8.95
C VAL A 387 -12.51 -12.63 8.33
N GLU A 388 -11.51 -12.36 9.16
CA GLU A 388 -10.22 -11.80 8.74
C GLU A 388 -9.43 -12.76 7.84
N GLY A 389 -9.60 -14.07 7.96
CA GLY A 389 -8.94 -15.06 7.09
C GLY A 389 -9.69 -15.40 5.81
N MET A 390 -10.93 -14.94 5.59
CA MET A 390 -11.57 -15.14 4.28
C MET A 390 -10.80 -14.39 3.18
N ASP A 391 -10.29 -13.20 3.50
CA ASP A 391 -9.42 -12.42 2.61
C ASP A 391 -8.10 -13.13 2.31
N SER A 392 -7.68 -14.06 3.18
CA SER A 392 -6.47 -14.84 3.02
C SER A 392 -6.57 -15.82 1.84
N LEU A 393 -7.73 -16.45 1.66
CA LEU A 393 -7.96 -17.33 0.51
C LEU A 393 -8.09 -16.55 -0.80
N HIS A 394 -8.74 -15.37 -0.77
CA HIS A 394 -8.81 -14.50 -1.96
C HIS A 394 -7.45 -13.94 -2.39
N SER A 395 -6.49 -13.87 -1.46
CA SER A 395 -5.13 -13.41 -1.75
C SER A 395 -4.17 -14.56 -2.12
N LEU A 396 -4.58 -15.81 -1.92
CA LEU A 396 -3.69 -16.97 -2.05
C LEU A 396 -3.08 -17.10 -3.45
N ARG A 397 -3.88 -16.93 -4.50
CA ARG A 397 -3.39 -16.95 -5.90
C ARG A 397 -2.36 -15.85 -6.15
N ALA A 398 -2.62 -14.64 -5.65
CA ALA A 398 -1.67 -13.54 -5.73
C ALA A 398 -0.35 -13.85 -5.01
N ALA A 399 -0.40 -14.44 -3.80
CA ALA A 399 0.80 -14.86 -3.07
C ALA A 399 1.62 -15.92 -3.82
N MET A 400 0.95 -16.91 -4.42
CA MET A 400 1.61 -17.94 -5.23
C MET A 400 2.28 -17.35 -6.49
N ARG A 401 1.68 -16.33 -7.11
CA ARG A 401 2.28 -15.62 -8.26
C ARG A 401 3.57 -14.88 -7.90
N TRP A 402 3.62 -14.26 -6.71
CA TRP A 402 4.86 -13.66 -6.20
C TRP A 402 5.99 -14.68 -6.08
N ILE A 403 5.69 -15.86 -5.52
CA ILE A 403 6.68 -16.94 -5.34
C ILE A 403 7.11 -17.53 -6.69
N GLU A 404 6.15 -17.76 -7.58
CA GLU A 404 6.39 -18.35 -8.89
C GLU A 404 7.26 -17.46 -9.77
N ILE A 405 6.98 -16.16 -9.82
CA ILE A 405 7.61 -15.21 -10.75
C ILE A 405 8.85 -14.56 -10.14
N ALA A 406 8.74 -14.03 -8.92
CA ALA A 406 9.78 -13.23 -8.28
C ALA A 406 10.33 -13.86 -6.99
N GLY A 407 10.21 -15.19 -6.87
CA GLY A 407 10.56 -15.89 -5.64
C GLY A 407 12.04 -15.78 -5.27
N ASP A 408 12.93 -15.75 -6.26
CA ASP A 408 14.38 -15.60 -6.06
C ASP A 408 14.72 -14.24 -5.45
N GLU A 409 14.15 -13.18 -6.01
CA GLU A 409 14.35 -11.79 -5.58
C GLU A 409 13.74 -11.56 -4.20
N VAL A 410 12.55 -12.09 -3.94
CA VAL A 410 11.88 -11.99 -2.64
C VAL A 410 12.63 -12.78 -1.57
N TRP A 411 13.19 -13.95 -1.91
CA TRP A 411 14.03 -14.74 -1.01
C TRP A 411 15.35 -14.04 -0.70
N GLU A 412 16.05 -13.52 -1.70
CA GLU A 412 17.30 -12.81 -1.48
C GLU A 412 17.09 -11.55 -0.64
N ARG A 413 15.95 -10.86 -0.82
CA ARG A 413 15.56 -9.76 0.06
C ARG A 413 15.32 -10.21 1.50
N THR A 414 14.71 -11.37 1.69
CA THR A 414 14.48 -11.98 3.01
C THR A 414 15.80 -12.26 3.73
N ARG A 415 16.84 -12.69 3.01
CA ARG A 415 18.17 -13.02 3.55
C ARG A 415 19.02 -11.80 3.89
N THR A 416 19.07 -10.81 3.00
CA THR A 416 20.08 -9.73 3.05
C THR A 416 19.70 -8.57 3.95
N ASN A 417 18.47 -8.06 3.80
CA ASN A 417 18.03 -6.83 4.44
C ASN A 417 16.93 -7.06 5.48
N GLY A 418 16.41 -8.29 5.55
CA GLY A 418 15.16 -8.59 6.25
C GLY A 418 13.96 -7.95 5.56
N GLY A 419 12.83 -8.65 5.56
CA GLY A 419 11.54 -8.02 5.24
C GLY A 419 10.85 -7.51 6.49
N TRP A 420 9.86 -6.65 6.31
CA TRP A 420 8.93 -6.30 7.38
C TRP A 420 7.50 -6.47 6.87
N THR A 421 6.69 -7.21 7.61
CA THR A 421 5.25 -7.31 7.41
C THR A 421 4.58 -7.70 8.72
N VAL A 422 3.41 -7.13 8.98
CA VAL A 422 2.65 -7.40 10.20
C VAL A 422 2.34 -8.90 10.29
N ALA A 423 2.66 -9.51 11.43
CA ALA A 423 2.33 -10.90 11.69
C ALA A 423 0.82 -11.13 11.77
N GLY A 424 0.34 -12.10 11.00
CA GLY A 424 -0.94 -12.72 11.21
C GLY A 424 -0.93 -13.65 12.43
N PRO A 425 -2.11 -13.99 12.96
CA PRO A 425 -2.25 -14.73 14.21
C PRO A 425 -1.59 -16.11 14.18
N LEU A 426 -1.63 -16.82 13.04
CA LEU A 426 -1.06 -18.17 12.95
C LEU A 426 0.47 -18.16 13.04
N TRP A 427 1.12 -17.16 12.44
CA TRP A 427 2.57 -17.01 12.56
C TRP A 427 2.95 -16.53 13.95
N TYR A 428 2.19 -15.61 14.53
CA TYR A 428 2.44 -15.09 15.87
C TYR A 428 2.42 -16.23 16.92
N GLU A 429 1.42 -17.11 16.87
CA GLU A 429 1.33 -18.29 17.75
C GLU A 429 2.53 -19.24 17.57
N GLU A 430 2.97 -19.47 16.32
CA GLU A 430 4.14 -20.29 16.04
C GLU A 430 5.44 -19.65 16.56
N TRP A 431 5.60 -18.35 16.35
CA TRP A 431 6.76 -17.59 16.82
C TRP A 431 6.87 -17.62 18.35
N GLU A 432 5.76 -17.43 19.07
CA GLU A 432 5.72 -17.57 20.53
C GLU A 432 6.11 -19.00 20.96
N ARG A 433 5.62 -20.03 20.25
CA ARG A 433 5.93 -21.43 20.54
C ARG A 433 7.41 -21.77 20.35
N GLN A 434 8.10 -21.10 19.44
CA GLN A 434 9.52 -21.30 19.19
C GLN A 434 10.41 -20.71 20.30
N GLY A 435 9.84 -19.97 21.26
CA GLY A 435 10.58 -19.43 22.40
C GLY A 435 11.66 -18.44 21.98
N SER A 436 11.37 -17.60 20.99
CA SER A 436 12.31 -16.58 20.53
C SER A 436 12.57 -15.59 21.66
N ASP A 437 13.77 -15.66 22.26
CA ASP A 437 14.28 -14.73 23.27
C ASP A 437 14.62 -13.34 22.69
N ASP A 438 14.26 -13.07 21.43
CA ASP A 438 14.57 -11.83 20.75
C ASP A 438 13.69 -10.71 21.35
N GLU A 439 14.25 -9.97 22.32
CA GLU A 439 13.56 -8.97 23.16
C GLU A 439 13.02 -7.74 22.39
N GLY A 440 13.22 -7.69 21.07
CA GLY A 440 12.63 -6.68 20.21
C GLY A 440 11.11 -6.85 20.12
N SER A 441 10.36 -5.84 20.58
CA SER A 441 8.88 -5.88 20.61
C SER A 441 8.20 -6.17 19.27
N ASP A 442 8.94 -6.06 18.16
CA ASP A 442 8.45 -6.25 16.79
C ASP A 442 9.19 -7.35 16.01
N ALA A 443 10.01 -8.18 16.67
CA ALA A 443 10.79 -9.23 16.00
C ALA A 443 9.91 -10.22 15.21
N HIS A 444 8.69 -10.49 15.68
CA HIS A 444 7.70 -11.32 14.99
C HIS A 444 7.23 -10.74 13.64
N ASN A 445 7.38 -9.43 13.42
CA ASN A 445 7.02 -8.75 12.17
C ASN A 445 8.15 -8.81 11.11
N SER A 446 9.35 -9.22 11.51
CA SER A 446 10.44 -9.45 10.55
C SER A 446 10.11 -10.65 9.66
N VAL A 447 10.43 -10.53 8.37
CA VAL A 447 10.40 -11.68 7.45
C VAL A 447 11.77 -12.31 7.49
N THR A 448 11.84 -13.46 8.16
CA THR A 448 13.07 -14.24 8.36
C THR A 448 13.03 -15.52 7.51
N PRO A 449 14.18 -16.18 7.29
CA PRO A 449 14.21 -17.52 6.70
C PRO A 449 13.26 -18.52 7.38
N ALA A 450 13.15 -18.47 8.71
CA ALA A 450 12.22 -19.33 9.46
C ALA A 450 10.75 -19.07 9.11
N ARG A 451 10.36 -17.79 8.97
CA ARG A 451 9.01 -17.38 8.55
C ARG A 451 8.70 -17.80 7.11
N TRP A 452 9.67 -17.65 6.22
CA TRP A 452 9.58 -18.11 4.83
C TRP A 452 9.32 -19.62 4.74
N LEU A 453 10.07 -20.44 5.49
CA LEU A 453 9.87 -21.89 5.52
C LEU A 453 8.55 -22.29 6.17
N TRP A 454 8.08 -21.51 7.15
CA TRP A 454 6.75 -21.69 7.72
C TRP A 454 5.65 -21.46 6.68
N TRP A 455 5.75 -20.41 5.85
CA TRP A 455 4.86 -20.21 4.70
C TRP A 455 4.89 -21.37 3.71
N ALA A 456 6.08 -21.90 3.40
CA ALA A 456 6.22 -23.07 2.53
C ALA A 456 5.50 -24.31 3.11
N LYS A 457 5.61 -24.53 4.42
CA LYS A 457 4.84 -25.58 5.11
C LYS A 457 3.34 -25.33 5.00
N ARG A 458 2.89 -24.09 5.21
CA ARG A 458 1.47 -23.73 5.14
C ARG A 458 0.87 -23.95 3.75
N LEU A 459 1.59 -23.60 2.69
CA LEU A 459 1.18 -23.87 1.30
C LEU A 459 1.04 -25.36 1.04
N HIS A 460 1.98 -26.17 1.54
CA HIS A 460 1.90 -27.63 1.43
C HIS A 460 0.65 -28.20 2.13
N GLU A 461 0.34 -27.74 3.36
CA GLU A 461 -0.88 -28.12 4.07
C GLU A 461 -2.15 -27.72 3.31
N LEU A 462 -2.17 -26.53 2.69
CA LEU A 462 -3.30 -26.08 1.88
C LEU A 462 -3.47 -26.95 0.62
N ALA A 463 -2.37 -27.35 -0.03
CA ALA A 463 -2.39 -28.23 -1.20
C ALA A 463 -2.99 -29.62 -0.89
N GLU A 464 -2.78 -30.14 0.32
CA GLU A 464 -3.37 -31.42 0.77
C GLU A 464 -4.81 -31.27 1.30
N SER A 465 -5.27 -30.05 1.56
CA SER A 465 -6.58 -29.78 2.15
C SER A 465 -7.73 -29.87 1.13
N ASN A 466 -8.97 -29.76 1.61
CA ASN A 466 -10.15 -29.56 0.77
C ASN A 466 -10.64 -28.10 0.76
N MET A 467 -9.80 -27.16 1.19
CA MET A 467 -10.18 -25.75 1.37
C MET A 467 -10.08 -24.92 0.08
N ILE A 468 -9.28 -25.39 -0.88
CA ILE A 468 -8.99 -24.72 -2.14
C ILE A 468 -9.26 -25.67 -3.32
N ASP A 469 -9.52 -25.10 -4.49
CA ASP A 469 -9.75 -25.88 -5.71
C ASP A 469 -8.47 -26.54 -6.25
N GLU A 470 -8.62 -27.47 -7.20
CA GLU A 470 -7.51 -28.29 -7.71
C GLU A 470 -6.42 -27.49 -8.44
N GLU A 471 -6.78 -26.37 -9.06
CA GLU A 471 -5.80 -25.47 -9.69
C GLU A 471 -4.95 -24.81 -8.60
N ALA A 472 -5.60 -24.24 -7.58
CA ALA A 472 -4.91 -23.64 -6.44
C ALA A 472 -4.07 -24.65 -5.65
N LYS A 473 -4.50 -25.92 -5.54
CA LYS A 473 -3.66 -26.99 -4.93
C LYS A 473 -2.37 -27.21 -5.69
N THR A 474 -2.48 -27.28 -7.02
CA THR A 474 -1.32 -27.49 -7.89
C THR A 474 -0.32 -26.34 -7.73
N MET A 475 -0.82 -25.09 -7.77
CA MET A 475 0.01 -23.90 -7.55
C MET A 475 0.63 -23.88 -6.14
N ALA A 476 -0.13 -24.26 -5.10
CA ALA A 476 0.34 -24.25 -3.73
C ALA A 476 1.45 -25.29 -3.50
N GLY A 477 1.29 -26.50 -4.06
CA GLY A 477 2.32 -27.53 -4.03
C GLY A 477 3.61 -27.10 -4.74
N ALA A 478 3.49 -26.53 -5.94
CA ALA A 478 4.63 -26.02 -6.70
C ALA A 478 5.34 -24.87 -5.97
N SER A 479 4.57 -23.92 -5.42
CA SER A 479 5.10 -22.79 -4.65
C SER A 479 5.81 -23.26 -3.38
N ALA A 480 5.21 -24.20 -2.64
CA ALA A 480 5.80 -24.80 -1.44
C ALA A 480 7.13 -25.51 -1.74
N HIS A 481 7.21 -26.21 -2.88
CA HIS A 481 8.45 -26.84 -3.34
C HIS A 481 9.53 -25.80 -3.63
N LYS A 482 9.20 -24.81 -4.47
CA LYS A 482 10.12 -23.74 -4.88
C LYS A 482 10.69 -22.99 -3.68
N MET A 483 9.85 -22.65 -2.70
CA MET A 483 10.29 -21.98 -1.47
C MET A 483 11.29 -22.79 -0.64
N ARG A 484 11.25 -24.13 -0.69
CA ARG A 484 12.17 -25.01 0.03
C ARG A 484 13.51 -25.18 -0.70
N GLU A 485 13.49 -25.22 -2.03
CA GLU A 485 14.71 -25.32 -2.84
C GLU A 485 15.69 -24.18 -2.55
N TYR A 486 15.18 -22.98 -2.32
CA TYR A 486 15.98 -21.80 -1.96
C TYR A 486 16.79 -21.94 -0.66
N GLN A 487 16.36 -22.83 0.25
CA GLN A 487 17.13 -23.13 1.46
C GLN A 487 18.30 -24.07 1.12
N ASP A 488 18.05 -25.12 0.36
CA ASP A 488 19.03 -26.15 0.06
C ASP A 488 20.25 -25.59 -0.70
N GLU A 489 20.03 -24.62 -1.60
CA GLU A 489 21.12 -23.94 -2.30
C GLU A 489 22.01 -23.11 -1.36
N SER A 490 21.43 -22.54 -0.29
CA SER A 490 22.18 -21.74 0.68
C SER A 490 23.04 -22.57 1.64
N ASP A 491 22.61 -23.79 1.96
CA ASP A 491 23.37 -24.72 2.81
C ASP A 491 24.51 -25.42 2.04
N VAL A 492 24.43 -25.49 0.70
CA VAL A 492 25.52 -26.00 -0.15
C VAL A 492 26.62 -24.94 -0.34
N GLY A 493 26.26 -23.66 -0.39
CA GLY A 493 27.23 -22.56 -0.50
C GLY A 493 27.98 -22.21 0.80
N SER A 494 27.49 -22.61 1.97
CA SER A 494 28.19 -22.40 3.26
C SER A 494 29.27 -23.46 3.53
N ARG A 495 29.10 -24.69 3.01
CA ARG A 495 30.05 -25.78 3.22
C ARG A 495 31.43 -25.56 2.60
N ASP A 496 31.55 -24.75 1.55
CA ASP A 496 32.83 -24.44 0.92
C ASP A 496 33.54 -23.21 1.54
N ASN A 497 32.89 -22.48 2.47
CA ASN A 497 33.50 -21.36 3.19
C ASN A 497 33.79 -21.66 4.68
N ASP A 498 33.34 -22.81 5.20
CA ASP A 498 33.58 -23.22 6.58
C ASP A 498 35.03 -23.68 6.87
N ASP A 499 35.85 -23.89 5.83
CA ASP A 499 37.30 -24.12 6.00
C ASP A 499 38.12 -22.82 6.22
N CYS A 500 37.49 -21.64 6.12
CA CYS A 500 38.13 -20.35 6.44
C CYS A 500 37.60 -19.67 7.71
N PHE A 501 36.45 -20.09 8.26
CA PHE A 501 35.84 -19.46 9.45
C PHE A 501 36.21 -20.12 10.80
N LEU A 502 36.86 -21.28 10.79
CA LEU A 502 37.29 -22.00 12.01
C LEU A 502 38.60 -21.49 12.63
N THR A 503 39.15 -20.35 12.17
CA THR A 503 40.39 -19.76 12.74
C THR A 503 40.22 -18.44 13.50
N CYS A 504 38.99 -17.95 13.71
CA CYS A 504 38.76 -16.64 14.36
C CYS A 504 37.83 -16.64 15.58
N ILE A 505 37.46 -17.81 16.13
CA ILE A 505 36.65 -17.89 17.37
C ILE A 505 37.31 -18.84 18.38
N VAL A 506 38.58 -18.61 18.67
CA VAL A 506 39.19 -18.94 19.97
C VAL A 506 40.31 -17.91 20.19
N ASP A 507 40.01 -16.75 20.79
CA ASP A 507 40.95 -15.95 21.61
C ASP A 507 40.38 -14.58 22.00
N TYR A 508 39.26 -14.57 22.72
CA TYR A 508 38.86 -13.38 23.51
C TYR A 508 39.02 -13.61 25.03
N ASP A 509 39.07 -14.87 25.48
CA ASP A 509 39.24 -15.21 26.90
C ASP A 509 40.70 -15.49 27.33
N VAL A 510 41.61 -15.74 26.39
CA VAL A 510 43.06 -15.90 26.69
C VAL A 510 43.76 -14.53 26.81
N ALA A 511 43.29 -13.52 26.09
CA ALA A 511 43.83 -12.15 26.17
C ALA A 511 43.48 -11.43 27.48
N ARG A 512 42.44 -11.88 28.20
CA ARG A 512 42.03 -11.29 29.49
C ARG A 512 42.85 -11.84 30.67
N ALA A 513 43.39 -13.05 30.55
CA ALA A 513 44.22 -13.68 31.59
C ALA A 513 45.71 -13.26 31.56
N TRP A 514 46.17 -12.60 30.48
CA TRP A 514 47.57 -12.14 30.35
C TRP A 514 47.80 -10.68 30.75
N LEU A 515 46.76 -9.87 30.92
CA LEU A 515 46.85 -8.44 31.25
C LEU A 515 46.85 -8.12 32.75
N GLU A 516 46.71 -9.10 33.64
CA GLU A 516 46.86 -8.90 35.09
C GLU A 516 48.25 -9.25 35.64
N VAL A 517 49.19 -9.73 34.81
CA VAL A 517 50.50 -10.26 35.28
C VAL A 517 51.70 -9.38 34.96
N LEU A 518 51.60 -8.35 34.11
CA LEU A 518 52.76 -7.51 33.77
C LEU A 518 52.48 -6.02 34.03
N GLN A 519 52.78 -5.58 35.25
CA GLN A 519 52.98 -4.16 35.58
C GLN A 519 54.20 -3.61 34.84
N VAL A 520 54.04 -2.99 33.67
CA VAL A 520 55.11 -2.17 33.05
C VAL A 520 54.51 -0.94 32.36
N GLU A 521 55.09 0.23 32.66
CA GLU A 521 54.75 1.54 32.12
C GLU A 521 54.96 1.63 30.59
N ILE A 522 53.99 2.22 29.89
CA ILE A 522 54.10 2.55 28.47
C ILE A 522 54.69 3.96 28.32
N VAL A 523 55.89 4.06 27.75
CA VAL A 523 56.45 5.30 27.19
C VAL A 523 55.87 5.51 25.79
N VAL A 524 55.16 6.62 25.60
CA VAL A 524 54.61 7.03 24.31
C VAL A 524 55.73 7.58 23.42
N VAL A 525 56.00 6.94 22.29
CA VAL A 525 56.78 7.52 21.18
C VAL A 525 55.85 7.82 20.01
N ARG A 526 55.68 9.12 19.70
CA ARG A 526 55.06 9.60 18.46
C ARG A 526 56.03 9.37 17.30
N VAL A 527 55.58 8.69 16.25
CA VAL A 527 56.22 8.73 14.93
C VAL A 527 55.20 9.23 13.92
N THR A 528 55.48 10.41 13.36
CA THR A 528 54.85 10.99 12.17
C THR A 528 55.39 10.31 10.92
N VAL A 529 54.52 9.95 9.97
CA VAL A 529 54.92 9.48 8.64
C VAL A 529 54.41 10.44 7.58
N SER A 530 55.32 10.91 6.74
CA SER A 530 55.10 11.74 5.56
C SER A 530 55.84 11.13 4.36
N GLY A 531 55.15 10.97 3.22
CA GLY A 531 55.75 11.06 1.88
C GLY A 531 55.86 9.78 1.01
N LEU A 532 55.07 9.79 -0.08
CA LEU A 532 55.42 9.49 -1.51
C LEU A 532 56.04 8.14 -1.94
N ALA A 533 55.36 7.45 -2.88
CA ALA A 533 55.85 7.04 -4.22
C ALA A 533 54.78 6.19 -4.96
N VAL A 534 54.27 6.57 -6.14
CA VAL A 534 54.73 6.40 -7.55
C VAL A 534 53.79 5.42 -8.30
N VAL A 535 53.18 5.92 -9.37
CA VAL A 535 52.33 5.22 -10.35
C VAL A 535 53.18 4.90 -11.59
N PRO A 536 53.04 3.73 -12.25
CA PRO A 536 53.61 3.52 -13.58
C PRO A 536 52.58 3.82 -14.68
N VAL A 537 52.95 4.72 -15.58
CA VAL A 537 52.31 4.99 -16.88
C VAL A 537 53.09 4.23 -17.96
N LEU A 538 52.38 3.47 -18.79
CA LEU A 538 52.93 2.81 -20.00
C LEU A 538 53.04 3.81 -21.17
N PRO A 539 54.09 3.74 -22.01
CA PRO A 539 54.31 4.69 -23.08
C PRO A 539 53.66 4.29 -24.41
N ALA A 540 53.15 5.30 -25.11
CA ALA A 540 52.75 5.26 -26.51
C ALA A 540 53.98 5.23 -27.43
N MET A 541 53.91 4.42 -28.50
CA MET A 541 54.81 4.52 -29.64
C MET A 541 54.15 5.38 -30.74
N VAL A 542 54.87 6.39 -31.20
CA VAL A 542 54.62 7.13 -32.44
C VAL A 542 55.75 6.78 -33.40
N GLY A 543 55.39 6.33 -34.59
CA GLY A 543 56.26 6.34 -35.77
C GLY A 543 55.58 7.16 -36.87
N GLU A 544 56.22 8.26 -37.27
CA GLU A 544 55.87 9.05 -38.44
C GLU A 544 56.45 8.40 -39.71
N ASN A 545 55.71 8.42 -40.83
CA ASN A 545 56.14 9.11 -42.06
C ASN A 545 55.15 8.99 -43.25
N VAL A 546 54.78 10.17 -43.77
CA VAL A 546 54.82 10.62 -45.18
C VAL A 546 54.09 9.84 -46.29
N GLY A 547 53.08 10.51 -46.89
CA GLY A 547 53.01 10.74 -48.34
C GLY A 547 51.95 9.97 -49.14
N GLY A 548 51.09 10.71 -49.87
CA GLY A 548 50.26 10.19 -50.97
C GLY A 548 48.81 10.59 -50.89
#